data_AF-A0A562K982-F1
#
_entry.id   AF-A0A562K982-F1
#
_cell.length_a   1.000
_cell.length_b   1.000
_cell.length_c   1.000
_cell.angle_alpha   90.00
_cell.angle_beta   90.00
_cell.angle_gamma   90.00
#
_symmetry.space_group_name_H-M   'P 1'
#
loop_
_entity.id
_entity.type
_entity.pdbx_description
1 polymer ?
#
loop_
_entity_poly.entity_id
_entity_poly.type
_entity_poly.pdbx_seq_one_letter_code
_entity_poly.pdbx_strand_id
1 'polypeptide(L)'
;MRVESRGNSRAVSRAGAMGLMQIMPATWAGLRARYGLGPDPFDVRDNIMAGAAYLREMHDRYGNASAMLAAYNAGPGRYDDYVSRGRPLPAETVGYLAQLTAVAGATEAVETAVSAPPDRFAWRRAALFVRITGSGSASPAAQSDDTSDAPGLVAARSTEAQESAAPSSPDTQADTLFVPRARAGRPQ
;
A
#
# COMPACT_ATOMS: atom_id res chain seq x y z
N MET A 1 23.05 3.30 5.90
CA MET A 1 24.48 3.00 5.64
C MET A 1 24.98 1.73 6.34
N ARG A 2 24.86 1.58 7.67
CA ARG A 2 25.30 0.34 8.36
C ARG A 2 24.66 -0.93 7.80
N VAL A 3 23.35 -0.88 7.53
CA VAL A 3 22.60 -1.98 6.90
C VAL A 3 23.02 -2.21 5.44
N GLU A 4 23.36 -1.15 4.71
CA GLU A 4 23.71 -1.22 3.28
C GLU A 4 25.07 -1.87 3.03
N SER A 5 26.11 -1.37 3.68
CA SER A 5 27.50 -1.67 3.31
C SER A 5 28.38 -2.02 4.51
N ARG A 6 27.83 -1.98 5.74
CA ARG A 6 28.59 -2.08 6.99
C ARG A 6 29.77 -1.08 7.08
N GLY A 7 29.66 0.06 6.39
CA GLY A 7 30.70 1.09 6.34
C GLY A 7 31.74 0.91 5.25
N ASN A 8 31.63 -0.12 4.40
CA ASN A 8 32.55 -0.32 3.29
C ASN A 8 32.18 0.57 2.09
N SER A 9 33.00 1.58 1.81
CA SER A 9 32.81 2.50 0.67
C SER A 9 32.99 1.85 -0.70
N ARG A 10 33.65 0.69 -0.78
CA ARG A 10 33.86 -0.07 -2.03
C ARG A 10 32.98 -1.31 -2.12
N ALA A 11 31.92 -1.39 -1.31
CA ALA A 11 31.00 -2.53 -1.34
C ALA A 11 30.30 -2.65 -2.70
N VAL A 12 30.24 -3.88 -3.22
CA VAL A 12 29.46 -4.25 -4.40
C VAL A 12 28.58 -5.44 -4.05
N SER A 13 27.26 -5.31 -4.20
CA SER A 13 26.34 -6.43 -3.98
C SER A 13 26.37 -7.42 -5.14
N ARG A 14 25.84 -8.63 -4.93
CA ARG A 14 25.67 -9.63 -6.01
C ARG A 14 24.82 -9.11 -7.18
N ALA A 15 23.89 -8.20 -6.91
CA ALA A 15 23.05 -7.56 -7.92
C ALA A 15 23.71 -6.32 -8.57
N GLY A 16 24.94 -5.98 -8.16
CA GLY A 16 25.69 -4.85 -8.71
C GLY A 16 25.43 -3.50 -8.03
N ALA A 17 24.82 -3.46 -6.85
CA ALA A 17 24.66 -2.23 -6.09
C ALA A 17 26.02 -1.73 -5.59
N MET A 18 26.30 -0.43 -5.69
CA MET A 18 27.65 0.13 -5.53
C MET A 18 27.75 1.12 -4.37
N GLY A 19 28.87 1.04 -3.66
CA GLY A 19 29.33 2.04 -2.72
C GLY A 19 28.63 2.00 -1.36
N LEU A 20 28.89 3.03 -0.55
CA LEU A 20 28.45 3.09 0.85
C LEU A 20 26.93 3.00 1.03
N MET A 21 26.18 3.58 0.10
CA MET A 21 24.71 3.63 0.05
C MET A 21 24.09 2.59 -0.89
N GLN A 22 24.90 1.70 -1.49
CA GLN A 22 24.44 0.60 -2.33
C GLN A 22 23.48 1.06 -3.45
N ILE A 23 23.93 2.03 -4.25
CA ILE A 23 23.12 2.58 -5.36
C ILE A 23 23.26 1.67 -6.58
N MET A 24 22.13 1.36 -7.23
CA MET A 24 22.13 0.58 -8.47
C MET A 24 22.76 1.38 -9.63
N PRO A 25 23.47 0.73 -10.58
CA PRO A 25 24.16 1.44 -11.67
C PRO A 25 23.26 2.34 -12.52
N ALA A 26 22.05 1.89 -12.85
CA ALA A 26 21.09 2.69 -13.60
C ALA A 26 20.62 3.93 -12.81
N THR A 27 20.38 3.77 -11.51
CA THR A 27 20.00 4.86 -10.61
C THR A 27 21.14 5.87 -10.47
N TRP A 28 22.38 5.40 -10.29
CA TRP A 28 23.58 6.24 -10.24
C TRP A 28 23.72 7.10 -11.50
N ALA A 29 23.56 6.51 -12.68
CA ALA A 29 23.66 7.24 -13.95
C ALA A 29 22.66 8.42 -14.03
N GLY A 30 21.43 8.22 -13.58
CA GLY A 30 20.43 9.29 -13.52
C GLY A 30 20.74 10.35 -12.46
N LEU A 31 21.16 9.93 -11.26
CA LEU A 31 21.48 10.85 -10.16
C LEU A 31 22.71 11.71 -10.48
N ARG A 32 23.79 11.11 -10.98
CA ARG A 32 25.01 11.86 -11.30
C ARG A 32 24.77 12.94 -12.36
N ALA A 33 23.94 12.64 -13.35
CA ALA A 33 23.60 13.58 -14.41
C ALA A 33 22.75 14.73 -13.87
N ARG A 34 21.77 14.44 -13.00
CA ARG A 34 20.88 15.44 -12.40
C ARG A 34 21.57 16.34 -11.39
N TYR A 35 22.47 15.80 -10.58
CA TYR A 35 23.11 16.50 -9.46
C TYR A 35 24.58 16.89 -9.71
N GLY A 36 25.10 16.69 -10.93
CA GLY A 36 26.47 17.08 -11.28
C GLY A 36 27.55 16.33 -10.50
N LEU A 37 27.34 15.03 -10.24
CA LEU A 37 28.27 14.20 -9.47
C LEU A 37 29.39 13.64 -10.35
N GLY A 38 30.49 13.26 -9.72
CA GLY A 38 31.64 12.64 -10.37
C GLY A 38 31.33 11.29 -11.03
N PRO A 39 32.29 10.76 -11.81
CA PRO A 39 32.10 9.50 -12.51
C PRO A 39 32.20 8.26 -11.60
N ASP A 40 32.86 8.37 -10.44
CA ASP A 40 33.14 7.25 -9.54
C ASP A 40 31.99 7.04 -8.53
N PRO A 41 31.21 5.95 -8.63
CA PRO A 41 30.16 5.62 -7.65
C PRO A 41 30.69 5.19 -6.29
N PHE A 42 32.00 4.95 -6.16
CA PHE A 42 32.66 4.59 -4.89
C PHE A 42 33.28 5.80 -4.18
N ASP A 43 33.26 7.00 -4.78
CA ASP A 43 33.59 8.21 -4.06
C ASP A 43 32.58 8.41 -2.92
N VAL A 44 33.09 8.54 -1.70
CA VAL A 44 32.25 8.53 -0.49
C VAL A 44 31.30 9.72 -0.49
N ARG A 45 31.78 10.91 -0.86
CA ARG A 45 30.97 12.12 -0.85
C ARG A 45 29.86 12.00 -1.88
N ASP A 46 30.21 11.66 -3.12
CA ASP A 46 29.23 11.63 -4.21
C ASP A 46 28.23 10.48 -4.05
N ASN A 47 28.67 9.32 -3.53
CA ASN A 47 27.77 8.21 -3.21
C ASN A 47 26.77 8.57 -2.09
N ILE A 48 27.22 9.31 -1.06
CA ILE A 48 26.34 9.81 0.00
C ILE A 48 25.34 10.83 -0.56
N MET A 49 25.81 11.79 -1.37
CA MET A 49 24.94 12.80 -1.97
C MET A 49 23.89 12.18 -2.88
N ALA A 50 24.29 11.24 -3.74
CA ALA A 50 23.38 10.50 -4.60
C ALA A 50 22.34 9.72 -3.79
N GLY A 51 22.78 8.97 -2.78
CA GLY A 51 21.86 8.13 -2.01
C GLY A 51 20.91 8.95 -1.14
N ALA A 52 21.36 10.07 -0.58
CA ALA A 52 20.50 11.01 0.14
C ALA A 52 19.46 11.66 -0.78
N ALA A 53 19.87 12.10 -1.98
CA ALA A 53 18.96 12.62 -2.99
C ALA A 53 17.93 11.57 -3.41
N TYR A 54 18.34 10.31 -3.59
CA TYR A 54 17.44 9.23 -3.96
C TYR A 54 16.46 8.88 -2.83
N LEU A 55 16.90 8.86 -1.58
CA LEU A 55 16.00 8.74 -0.42
C LEU A 55 14.98 9.87 -0.39
N ARG A 56 15.39 11.11 -0.68
CA ARG A 56 14.47 12.24 -0.79
C ARG A 56 13.45 12.05 -1.90
N GLU A 57 13.88 11.60 -3.09
CA GLU A 57 12.98 11.27 -4.20
C GLU A 57 11.95 10.20 -3.81
N MET A 58 12.36 9.18 -3.05
CA MET A 58 11.45 8.15 -2.55
C MET A 58 10.50 8.69 -1.47
N HIS A 59 10.97 9.58 -0.59
CA HIS A 59 10.14 10.23 0.41
C HIS A 59 9.03 11.06 -0.25
N ASP A 60 9.40 11.90 -1.22
CA ASP A 60 8.46 12.78 -1.92
C ASP A 60 7.43 11.98 -2.73
N ARG A 61 7.78 10.78 -3.21
CA ARG A 61 6.87 9.89 -3.95
C ARG A 61 5.91 9.10 -3.06
N TYR A 62 6.36 8.61 -1.91
CA TYR A 62 5.60 7.63 -1.11
C TYR A 62 5.12 8.16 0.25
N GLY A 63 5.60 9.32 0.69
CA GLY A 63 5.07 10.07 1.82
C GLY A 63 5.29 9.48 3.23
N ASN A 64 5.78 8.24 3.34
CA ASN A 64 6.09 7.61 4.63
C ASN A 64 7.41 6.83 4.59
N ALA A 65 8.06 6.71 5.74
CA ALA A 65 9.39 6.11 5.86
C ALA A 65 9.41 4.64 5.43
N SER A 66 8.43 3.84 5.84
CA SER A 66 8.36 2.41 5.51
C SER A 66 8.25 2.18 4.00
N ALA A 67 7.37 2.92 3.32
CA ALA A 67 7.19 2.84 1.87
C ALA A 67 8.43 3.36 1.11
N MET A 68 8.99 4.49 1.56
CA MET A 68 10.23 5.05 1.01
C MET A 68 11.37 4.02 1.05
N LEU A 69 11.59 3.39 2.21
CA LEU A 69 12.67 2.42 2.41
C LEU A 69 12.43 1.14 1.63
N ALA A 70 11.17 0.69 1.55
CA ALA A 70 10.78 -0.45 0.74
C ALA A 70 11.07 -0.20 -0.75
N ALA A 71 10.68 0.96 -1.26
CA ALA A 71 10.93 1.37 -2.64
C ALA A 71 12.41 1.62 -2.94
N TYR A 72 13.18 2.16 -1.99
CA TYR A 72 14.62 2.33 -2.13
C TYR A 72 15.32 0.98 -2.37
N ASN A 73 14.96 -0.03 -1.56
CA ASN A 73 15.56 -1.36 -1.63
C ASN A 73 15.04 -2.20 -2.81
N ALA A 74 13.71 -2.26 -2.99
CA ALA A 74 13.07 -3.07 -4.02
C ALA A 74 13.10 -2.41 -5.41
N GLY A 75 13.33 -1.10 -5.48
CA GLY A 75 13.10 -0.27 -6.65
C GLY A 75 11.65 0.24 -6.73
N PRO A 76 11.43 1.49 -7.15
CA PRO A 76 10.11 2.14 -7.12
C PRO A 76 9.09 1.42 -8.00
N GLY A 77 9.47 0.96 -9.20
CA GLY A 77 8.54 0.22 -10.06
C GLY A 77 8.05 -1.10 -9.44
N ARG A 78 8.90 -1.80 -8.68
CA ARG A 78 8.50 -3.03 -7.98
C ARG A 78 7.58 -2.71 -6.80
N TYR A 79 7.85 -1.62 -6.09
CA TYR A 79 6.99 -1.18 -5.00
C TYR A 79 5.63 -0.68 -5.50
N ASP A 80 5.59 0.05 -6.62
CA ASP A 80 4.35 0.47 -7.27
C ASP A 80 3.51 -0.75 -7.69
N ASP A 81 4.15 -1.78 -8.23
CA ASP A 81 3.52 -3.05 -8.59
C ASP A 81 2.93 -3.78 -7.38
N TYR A 82 3.63 -3.74 -6.24
CA TYR A 82 3.14 -4.26 -4.97
C TYR A 82 1.90 -3.48 -4.51
N VAL A 83 1.97 -2.15 -4.49
CA VAL A 83 0.87 -1.30 -4.02
C VAL A 83 -0.34 -1.38 -4.96
N SER A 84 -0.14 -1.40 -6.27
CA SER A 84 -1.24 -1.38 -7.25
C SER A 84 -1.83 -2.76 -7.52
N ARG A 85 -0.98 -3.76 -7.79
CA ARG A 85 -1.37 -5.10 -8.27
C ARG A 85 -1.24 -6.20 -7.21
N GLY A 86 -0.77 -5.88 -6.01
CA GLY A 86 -0.59 -6.87 -4.93
C GLY A 86 0.53 -7.88 -5.20
N ARG A 87 1.46 -7.57 -6.12
CA ARG A 87 2.61 -8.46 -6.38
C ARG A 87 3.51 -8.50 -5.14
N PRO A 88 3.83 -9.68 -4.57
CA PRO A 88 4.60 -9.75 -3.35
C PRO A 88 6.00 -9.14 -3.53
N LEU A 89 6.49 -8.46 -2.49
CA LEU A 89 7.86 -7.97 -2.43
C LEU A 89 8.85 -9.15 -2.28
N PRO A 90 10.11 -9.00 -2.74
CA PRO A 90 11.16 -9.99 -2.51
C PRO A 90 11.36 -10.24 -1.02
N ALA A 91 11.67 -11.49 -0.64
CA ALA A 91 11.91 -11.85 0.75
C ALA A 91 13.08 -11.03 1.36
N GLU A 92 14.07 -10.69 0.53
CA GLU A 92 15.19 -9.82 0.89
C GLU A 92 14.72 -8.43 1.29
N THR A 93 13.74 -7.85 0.59
CA THR A 93 13.19 -6.52 0.92
C THR A 93 12.45 -6.55 2.24
N VAL A 94 11.64 -7.59 2.48
CA VAL A 94 10.92 -7.75 3.75
C VAL A 94 11.91 -7.91 4.91
N GLY A 95 12.95 -8.74 4.73
CA GLY A 95 14.02 -8.90 5.72
C GLY A 95 14.86 -7.64 5.93
N TYR A 96 15.05 -6.82 4.89
CA TYR A 96 15.74 -5.54 4.99
C TYR A 96 14.94 -4.53 5.82
N LEU A 97 13.62 -4.44 5.60
CA LEU A 97 12.75 -3.58 6.41
C LEU A 97 12.77 -4.02 7.88
N ALA A 98 12.67 -5.32 8.17
CA ALA A 98 12.76 -5.84 9.53
C ALA A 98 14.10 -5.52 10.22
N GLN A 99 15.21 -5.51 9.49
CA GLN A 99 16.51 -5.09 10.04
C GLN A 99 16.56 -3.60 10.34
N LEU A 100 15.98 -2.77 9.47
CA LEU A 100 15.94 -1.32 9.68
C LEU A 100 15.08 -0.92 10.86
N THR A 101 13.95 -1.59 11.09
CA THR A 101 13.10 -1.31 12.25
C THR A 101 13.81 -1.63 13.56
N ALA A 102 14.55 -2.74 13.61
CA ALA A 102 15.38 -3.11 14.75
C ALA A 102 16.53 -2.11 15.02
N VAL A 103 17.12 -1.52 13.97
CA VAL A 103 18.21 -0.54 14.11
C VAL A 103 17.68 0.87 14.42
N ALA A 104 16.53 1.26 13.87
CA ALA A 104 15.98 2.61 13.99
C ALA A 104 15.14 2.83 15.25
N GLY A 105 14.81 1.78 16.02
CA GLY A 105 13.99 1.91 17.23
C GLY A 105 12.60 2.50 16.98
N ALA A 106 12.11 2.41 15.74
CA ALA A 106 10.81 2.95 15.33
C ALA A 106 9.69 1.97 15.71
N THR A 107 9.46 1.80 17.01
CA THR A 107 8.41 0.94 17.55
C THR A 107 7.01 1.46 17.23
N GLU A 108 6.80 2.77 17.15
CA GLU A 108 5.44 3.35 17.02
C GLU A 108 4.97 3.52 15.56
N ALA A 109 5.86 3.90 14.64
CA ALA A 109 5.48 4.22 13.25
C ALA A 109 5.26 2.97 12.38
N VAL A 110 5.84 1.84 12.79
CA VAL A 110 5.78 0.57 12.05
C VAL A 110 4.62 -0.28 12.52
N GLU A 111 4.21 -0.23 13.78
CA GLU A 111 3.00 -0.92 14.24
C GLU A 111 1.75 -0.42 13.49
N THR A 112 1.74 0.87 13.14
CA THR A 112 0.73 1.48 12.25
C THR A 112 0.86 1.04 10.78
N ALA A 113 2.06 0.66 10.32
CA ALA A 113 2.35 0.28 8.93
C ALA A 113 2.40 -1.25 8.68
N VAL A 114 2.50 -2.05 9.74
CA VAL A 114 2.47 -3.54 9.74
C VAL A 114 1.07 -4.06 10.03
N SER A 115 0.11 -3.18 10.37
CA SER A 115 -1.29 -3.51 10.12
C SER A 115 -1.42 -3.81 8.63
N ALA A 116 -1.90 -5.00 8.32
CA ALA A 116 -2.05 -5.54 6.97
C ALA A 116 -2.51 -4.46 5.98
N PRO A 117 -2.13 -4.55 4.68
CA PRO A 117 -2.55 -3.56 3.68
C PRO A 117 -4.05 -3.30 3.84
N PRO A 118 -4.50 -2.03 3.87
CA PRO A 118 -5.89 -1.72 4.15
C PRO A 118 -6.75 -2.50 3.17
N ASP A 119 -7.59 -3.39 3.71
CA ASP A 119 -8.48 -4.19 2.90
C ASP A 119 -9.37 -3.21 2.11
N ARG A 120 -9.18 -3.20 0.79
CA ARG A 120 -9.94 -2.32 -0.12
C ARG A 120 -11.43 -2.65 -0.10
N PHE A 121 -11.81 -3.78 0.48
CA PHE A 121 -13.17 -4.23 0.72
C PHE A 121 -13.58 -4.18 2.20
N ALA A 122 -12.80 -3.54 3.08
CA ALA A 122 -13.15 -3.36 4.49
C ALA A 122 -14.53 -2.71 4.66
N TRP A 123 -14.90 -1.79 3.77
CA TRP A 123 -16.22 -1.15 3.73
C TRP A 123 -17.38 -2.13 3.47
N ARG A 124 -17.13 -3.30 2.87
CA ARG A 124 -18.14 -4.35 2.67
C ARG A 124 -18.38 -5.21 3.91
N ARG A 125 -17.46 -5.19 4.87
CA ARG A 125 -17.50 -6.01 6.09
C ARG A 125 -17.67 -5.17 7.36
N ALA A 126 -17.41 -3.86 7.28
CA ALA A 126 -17.72 -2.93 8.35
C ALA A 126 -19.24 -2.83 8.52
N ALA A 127 -19.70 -2.86 9.76
CA ALA A 127 -21.10 -2.59 10.05
C ALA A 127 -21.44 -1.17 9.57
N LEU A 128 -22.48 -1.06 8.73
CA LEU A 128 -22.93 0.22 8.16
C LEU A 128 -23.42 1.22 9.22
N PHE A 129 -23.55 0.79 10.48
CA PHE A 129 -24.05 1.60 11.58
C PHE A 129 -23.14 1.43 12.80
N VAL A 130 -22.63 2.55 13.32
CA VAL A 130 -22.00 2.61 14.63
C VAL A 130 -23.09 2.46 15.68
N ARG A 131 -23.07 1.36 16.43
CA ARG A 131 -23.87 1.22 17.64
C ARG A 131 -23.20 2.06 18.72
N ILE A 132 -23.62 3.32 18.85
CA ILE A 132 -23.28 4.13 20.03
C ILE A 132 -23.92 3.41 21.21
N THR A 133 -23.10 2.72 22.00
CA THR A 133 -23.53 2.20 23.28
C THR A 133 -23.74 3.41 24.18
N GLY A 134 -24.98 3.88 24.24
CA GLY A 134 -25.43 4.71 25.35
C GLY A 134 -25.14 3.97 26.65
N SER A 135 -24.41 4.64 27.54
CA SER A 135 -24.13 4.22 28.91
C SER A 135 -25.41 3.73 29.59
N GLY A 136 -25.42 2.46 29.99
CA GLY A 136 -26.51 1.84 30.72
C GLY A 136 -26.05 0.50 31.28
N SER A 137 -25.50 0.55 32.49
CA SER A 137 -25.10 -0.61 33.29
C SER A 137 -26.28 -1.57 33.49
N ALA A 138 -26.20 -2.79 32.93
CA ALA A 138 -26.84 -3.99 33.47
C ALA A 138 -26.29 -5.25 32.77
N SER A 139 -25.77 -6.17 33.56
CA SER A 139 -25.53 -7.58 33.24
C SER A 139 -26.06 -8.40 34.42
N PRO A 140 -26.26 -9.73 34.32
CA PRO A 140 -26.65 -10.54 33.16
C PRO A 140 -27.77 -11.54 33.53
N ALA A 141 -28.50 -12.12 32.56
CA ALA A 141 -29.08 -13.48 32.63
C ALA A 141 -30.05 -13.74 31.47
N ALA A 142 -29.73 -14.71 30.61
CA ALA A 142 -30.59 -15.85 30.31
C ALA A 142 -29.82 -16.80 29.39
N GLN A 143 -29.42 -17.92 29.97
CA GLN A 143 -28.99 -19.13 29.28
C GLN A 143 -30.22 -19.75 28.59
N SER A 144 -30.03 -20.35 27.42
CA SER A 144 -30.18 -21.81 27.26
C SER A 144 -29.98 -22.20 25.80
N ASP A 145 -29.12 -23.19 25.63
CA ASP A 145 -28.88 -24.00 24.44
C ASP A 145 -30.17 -24.46 23.74
N ASP A 146 -30.14 -24.72 22.42
CA ASP A 146 -30.04 -26.11 21.96
C ASP A 146 -29.81 -26.22 20.44
N THR A 147 -28.99 -27.22 20.15
CA THR A 147 -28.57 -27.96 18.94
C THR A 147 -29.16 -27.73 17.53
N SER A 148 -28.21 -27.76 16.58
CA SER A 148 -28.14 -28.61 15.38
C SER A 148 -29.45 -29.16 14.78
N ASP A 149 -29.74 -28.84 13.52
CA ASP A 149 -29.51 -29.78 12.40
C ASP A 149 -29.81 -29.14 11.03
N ALA A 150 -29.13 -29.60 10.00
CA ALA A 150 -29.40 -29.38 8.58
C ALA A 150 -29.21 -30.73 7.87
N PRO A 151 -29.55 -30.93 6.58
CA PRO A 151 -30.53 -30.32 5.69
C PRO A 151 -31.43 -31.35 4.94
N GLY A 152 -32.49 -30.86 4.28
CA GLY A 152 -32.93 -31.33 2.95
C GLY A 152 -33.85 -32.56 2.85
N LEU A 153 -34.98 -32.39 2.14
CA LEU A 153 -35.40 -33.38 1.14
C LEU A 153 -36.35 -32.76 0.08
N VAL A 154 -36.13 -33.25 -1.13
CA VAL A 154 -36.78 -33.01 -2.42
C VAL A 154 -38.26 -33.41 -2.50
N ALA A 155 -39.06 -32.75 -3.36
CA ALA A 155 -39.66 -33.33 -4.57
C ALA A 155 -40.79 -32.47 -5.18
N ALA A 156 -40.74 -32.36 -6.52
CA ALA A 156 -41.67 -31.70 -7.43
C ALA A 156 -43.06 -32.38 -7.50
N ARG A 157 -44.12 -31.76 -8.04
CA ARG A 157 -44.48 -31.65 -9.48
C ARG A 157 -45.79 -30.86 -9.59
N SER A 158 -45.84 -29.76 -10.36
CA SER A 158 -46.28 -29.65 -11.77
C SER A 158 -47.73 -29.16 -11.89
N THR A 159 -47.95 -27.97 -12.48
CA THR A 159 -48.77 -27.81 -13.71
C THR A 159 -48.39 -26.50 -14.41
N GLU A 160 -48.29 -26.59 -15.73
CA GLU A 160 -47.80 -25.60 -16.70
C GLU A 160 -48.90 -24.64 -17.18
N ALA A 161 -48.49 -23.45 -17.65
CA ALA A 161 -48.94 -22.77 -18.89
C ALA A 161 -48.25 -21.38 -18.94
N GLN A 162 -47.25 -21.17 -19.80
CA GLN A 162 -47.36 -20.48 -21.11
C GLN A 162 -47.85 -19.02 -20.97
N GLU A 163 -47.22 -17.98 -21.51
CA GLU A 163 -46.22 -17.86 -22.56
C GLU A 163 -45.71 -16.40 -22.62
N SER A 164 -44.51 -16.22 -23.16
CA SER A 164 -44.09 -15.07 -23.98
C SER A 164 -43.30 -13.89 -23.36
N ALA A 165 -42.17 -13.64 -24.03
CA ALA A 165 -41.43 -12.40 -24.21
C ALA A 165 -40.41 -11.94 -23.15
N ALA A 166 -39.13 -12.14 -23.49
CA ALA A 166 -37.94 -11.44 -22.96
C ALA A 166 -37.70 -10.11 -23.72
N PRO A 167 -36.59 -9.39 -23.48
CA PRO A 167 -36.18 -8.73 -22.24
C PRO A 167 -35.89 -7.22 -22.49
N SER A 168 -35.92 -6.38 -21.46
CA SER A 168 -35.12 -5.15 -21.47
C SER A 168 -34.84 -4.66 -20.05
N SER A 169 -33.56 -4.65 -19.72
CA SER A 169 -32.98 -4.00 -18.55
C SER A 169 -33.17 -2.47 -18.63
N PRO A 170 -33.08 -1.77 -17.50
CA PRO A 170 -33.57 -0.41 -17.33
C PRO A 170 -32.62 0.64 -17.89
N ASP A 171 -33.19 1.65 -18.55
CA ASP A 171 -32.49 2.86 -18.94
C ASP A 171 -32.20 3.75 -17.72
N THR A 172 -30.91 3.90 -17.49
CA THR A 172 -30.14 4.92 -16.77
C THR A 172 -30.89 6.23 -16.42
N GLN A 173 -31.14 6.46 -15.12
CA GLN A 173 -31.17 7.82 -14.57
C GLN A 173 -29.73 8.31 -14.43
N ALA A 174 -29.30 9.17 -15.36
CA ALA A 174 -28.07 9.92 -15.23
C ALA A 174 -28.30 11.12 -14.29
N ASP A 175 -28.05 10.91 -13.00
CA ASP A 175 -28.04 11.98 -12.01
C ASP A 175 -26.71 12.75 -12.16
N THR A 176 -26.77 13.89 -12.85
CA THR A 176 -25.61 14.68 -13.23
C THR A 176 -25.12 15.50 -12.03
N LEU A 177 -24.09 14.99 -11.36
CA LEU A 177 -23.42 15.58 -10.20
C LEU A 177 -22.44 16.71 -10.61
N PHE A 178 -22.85 17.62 -11.51
CA PHE A 178 -22.03 18.76 -11.91
C PHE A 178 -22.68 20.08 -11.46
N VAL A 179 -22.03 20.75 -10.52
CA VAL A 179 -22.34 22.12 -10.09
C VAL A 179 -21.59 23.11 -10.98
N PRO A 180 -22.27 24.00 -11.75
CA PRO A 180 -21.58 25.06 -12.47
C PRO A 180 -21.12 26.16 -11.49
N ARG A 181 -19.83 26.52 -11.53
CA ARG A 181 -19.31 27.68 -10.78
C ARG A 181 -19.65 28.97 -11.51
N ALA A 182 -20.39 29.85 -10.83
CA ALA A 182 -20.68 31.20 -11.27
C ALA A 182 -19.41 32.04 -11.37
N ARG A 183 -19.29 32.75 -12.50
CA ARG A 183 -18.23 33.70 -12.84
C ARG A 183 -18.51 35.03 -12.14
N ALA A 184 -17.76 35.35 -11.09
CA ALA A 184 -17.78 36.68 -10.48
C ALA A 184 -16.93 37.65 -11.30
N GLY A 185 -17.55 38.75 -11.72
CA GLY A 185 -16.99 39.77 -12.61
C GLY A 185 -15.97 40.71 -11.96
N ARG A 186 -15.20 41.37 -12.82
CA ARG A 186 -14.48 42.62 -12.55
C ARG A 186 -15.45 43.81 -12.71
N PRO A 187 -15.24 44.86 -11.92
CA PRO A 187 -14.96 46.20 -12.49
C PRO A 187 -13.87 46.93 -11.65
N GLN A 188 -13.08 47.89 -12.11
CA GLN A 188 -12.79 48.52 -13.41
C GLN A 188 -11.26 48.68 -13.51
#